data_AF-A0A5N9A7K1-F1
#
_entry.id   AF-A0A5N9A7K1-F1
#
_cell.length_a   1.000
_cell.length_b   1.000
_cell.length_c   1.000
_cell.angle_alpha   90.00
_cell.angle_beta   90.00
_cell.angle_gamma   90.00
#
_symmetry.space_group_name_H-M   'P 1'
#
loop_
_entity.id
_entity.type
_entity.pdbx_description
1 polymer ?
#
loop_
_entity_poly.entity_id
_entity_poly.type
_entity_poly.pdbx_seq_one_letter_code
_entity_poly.pdbx_strand_id
1 'polypeptide(L)'
;MATHGRSGVGRWMMGSIADKVLHGTSSPMLFAHSKEGGSSANASLKSMIIPLDGSSLAEQILPHATQVAKALGLNVILVRSNPSADE
;
A
#
# COMPACT_ATOMS: atom_id res chain seq x y z
N MET A 1 9.36 -1.18 -4.57
CA MET A 1 10.46 -1.84 -3.82
C MET A 1 10.04 -3.26 -3.48
N ALA A 2 10.93 -4.24 -3.65
CA ALA A 2 10.69 -5.60 -3.16
C ALA A 2 11.09 -5.67 -1.67
N THR A 3 10.13 -5.92 -0.79
CA THR A 3 10.39 -6.04 0.66
C THR A 3 10.42 -7.52 1.05
N HIS A 4 11.55 -8.00 1.57
CA HIS A 4 11.63 -9.33 2.16
C HIS A 4 10.80 -9.33 3.46
N GLY A 5 9.72 -10.10 3.47
CA GLY A 5 8.75 -10.15 4.57
C GLY A 5 9.25 -10.91 5.79
N ARG A 6 10.35 -10.47 6.43
CA ARG A 6 10.78 -11.04 7.71
C ARG A 6 9.77 -10.63 8.80
N SER A 7 9.11 -11.61 9.41
CA SER A 7 8.16 -11.44 10.50
C SER A 7 8.85 -11.39 11.88
N GLY A 8 8.30 -10.62 12.84
CA GLY A 8 8.68 -10.67 14.26
C GLY A 8 9.40 -9.43 14.83
N VAL A 9 9.75 -9.52 16.13
CA VAL A 9 10.38 -8.46 16.96
C VAL A 9 11.73 -7.95 16.40
N GLY A 10 12.39 -8.73 15.53
CA GLY A 10 13.64 -8.34 14.86
C GLY A 10 13.54 -7.11 13.94
N ARG A 11 12.34 -6.63 13.60
CA ARG A 11 12.13 -5.42 12.76
C ARG A 11 12.34 -4.10 13.51
N TRP A 12 12.22 -4.06 14.83
CA TRP A 12 12.30 -2.79 15.57
C TRP A 12 13.73 -2.26 15.74
N MET A 13 14.76 -3.10 15.56
CA MET A 13 16.13 -2.73 15.95
C MET A 13 17.00 -2.08 14.87
N MET A 14 16.59 -2.04 13.60
CA MET A 14 17.39 -1.39 12.53
C MET A 14 16.44 -0.86 11.45
N GLY A 15 16.17 0.45 11.46
CA GLY A 15 15.17 1.09 10.62
C GLY A 15 15.13 0.59 9.17
N SER A 16 13.93 0.47 8.61
CA SER A 16 13.71 -0.08 7.27
C SER A 16 14.22 0.86 6.17
N ILE A 17 14.96 0.34 5.17
CA ILE A 17 15.32 1.14 3.98
C ILE A 17 14.05 1.65 3.28
N ALA A 18 12.99 0.83 3.25
CA ALA A 18 11.70 1.25 2.72
C ALA A 18 11.11 2.44 3.50
N ASP A 19 11.30 2.49 4.81
CA ASP A 19 10.83 3.59 5.65
C ASP A 19 11.63 4.88 5.39
N LYS A 20 12.95 4.78 5.30
CA LYS A 20 13.81 5.92 4.93
C LYS A 20 13.47 6.48 3.56
N VAL A 21 13.23 5.61 2.58
CA VAL A 21 12.87 6.02 1.22
C VAL A 21 11.46 6.61 1.19
N LEU A 22 10.50 6.02 1.92
CA LEU A 22 9.13 6.53 2.05
C LEU A 22 9.11 7.97 2.57
N HIS A 23 9.90 8.27 3.60
CA HIS A 23 9.99 9.63 4.16
C HIS A 23 10.84 10.59 3.33
N GLY A 24 11.68 10.09 2.41
CA GLY A 24 12.60 10.90 1.61
C GLY A 24 12.14 11.18 0.18
N THR A 25 11.08 10.54 -0.30
CA THR A 25 10.61 10.67 -1.69
C THR A 25 9.33 11.52 -1.78
N SER A 26 9.21 12.30 -2.84
CA SER A 26 7.97 12.99 -3.20
C SER A 26 7.15 12.24 -4.26
N SER A 27 7.71 11.15 -4.83
CA SER A 27 7.06 10.36 -5.87
C SER A 27 6.28 9.17 -5.27
N PRO A 28 5.09 8.83 -5.79
CA PRO A 28 4.31 7.67 -5.34
C PRO A 28 5.12 6.36 -5.38
N MET A 29 4.97 5.52 -4.34
CA MET A 29 5.70 4.26 -4.20
C MET A 29 4.78 3.05 -4.18
N LEU A 30 5.18 1.98 -4.90
CA LEU A 30 4.56 0.67 -4.81
C LEU A 30 5.46 -0.31 -4.04
N PHE A 31 4.91 -0.94 -3.01
CA PHE A 31 5.54 -2.02 -2.27
C PHE A 31 4.97 -3.36 -2.70
N ALA A 32 5.84 -4.27 -3.14
CA ALA A 32 5.46 -5.62 -3.50
C ALA A 32 6.11 -6.59 -2.52
N HIS A 33 5.28 -7.40 -1.88
CA HIS A 33 5.73 -8.50 -1.04
C HIS A 33 5.82 -9.76 -1.90
N SER A 34 7.03 -10.31 -2.00
CA SER A 34 7.20 -11.66 -2.56
C SER A 34 6.94 -12.68 -1.45
N LYS A 35 6.07 -13.66 -1.70
CA LYS A 35 5.86 -14.78 -0.78
C LYS A 35 6.95 -15.81 -1.03
N GLU A 36 7.84 -16.02 -0.05
CA GLU A 36 8.85 -17.10 -0.14
C GLU A 36 8.14 -18.46 -0.30
N GLY A 37 8.47 -19.19 -1.37
CA GLY A 37 7.89 -20.49 -1.70
C GLY A 37 6.65 -20.49 -2.60
N GLY A 38 6.22 -19.34 -3.13
CA GLY A 38 5.11 -19.27 -4.09
C GLY A 38 5.55 -19.56 -5.51
N SER A 39 5.12 -20.70 -6.07
CA SER A 39 5.03 -20.90 -7.52
C SER A 39 4.47 -19.64 -8.20
N SER A 40 4.90 -19.36 -9.45
CA SER A 40 4.41 -18.28 -10.33
C SER A 40 2.93 -18.50 -10.72
N ALA A 41 2.09 -18.77 -9.73
CA ALA A 41 0.65 -18.82 -9.86
C ALA A 41 0.19 -17.39 -10.11
N ASN A 42 -0.48 -17.18 -11.25
CA ASN A 42 -1.17 -15.96 -11.57
C ASN A 42 -2.14 -15.62 -10.42
N ALA A 43 -1.70 -14.78 -9.48
CA ALA A 43 -2.56 -14.26 -8.45
C ALA A 43 -3.55 -13.30 -9.13
N SER A 44 -4.79 -13.75 -9.29
CA SER A 44 -5.86 -12.91 -9.80
C SER A 44 -6.18 -11.84 -8.76
N LEU A 45 -5.64 -10.64 -8.97
CA LEU A 45 -6.05 -9.46 -8.23
C LEU A 45 -7.46 -9.07 -8.69
N LYS A 46 -8.38 -8.91 -7.74
CA LYS A 46 -9.79 -8.58 -8.02
C LYS A 46 -10.18 -7.19 -7.54
N SER A 47 -9.53 -6.72 -6.48
CA SER A 47 -9.87 -5.46 -5.84
C SER A 47 -8.64 -4.72 -5.35
N MET A 48 -8.78 -3.39 -5.30
CA MET A 48 -7.84 -2.44 -4.72
C MET A 48 -8.57 -1.68 -3.62
N ILE A 49 -8.01 -1.69 -2.40
CA ILE A 49 -8.51 -0.89 -1.29
C ILE A 49 -7.70 0.39 -1.23
N ILE A 50 -8.39 1.54 -1.17
CA ILE A 50 -7.77 2.85 -1.02
C ILE A 50 -8.25 3.44 0.31
N PRO A 51 -7.37 3.48 1.34
CA PRO A 51 -7.68 4.18 2.57
C PRO A 51 -7.62 5.69 2.35
N LEU A 52 -8.64 6.39 2.82
CA LEU A 52 -8.74 7.85 2.79
C LEU A 52 -9.14 8.32 4.18
N ASP A 53 -8.40 9.28 4.74
CA ASP A 53 -8.76 9.95 6.00
C ASP A 53 -9.56 11.25 5.77
N GLY A 54 -9.65 11.70 4.51
CA GLY A 54 -10.25 12.97 4.11
C GLY A 54 -9.27 14.14 4.05
N SER A 55 -7.98 13.89 4.26
CA SER A 55 -6.93 14.88 4.02
C SER A 55 -6.66 15.04 2.52
N SER A 56 -6.30 16.26 2.10
CA SER A 56 -5.89 16.52 0.71
C SER A 56 -4.67 15.71 0.29
N LEU A 57 -3.81 15.31 1.25
CA LEU A 57 -2.66 14.43 0.99
C LEU A 57 -3.14 13.02 0.62
N ALA A 58 -4.06 12.43 1.38
CA ALA A 58 -4.59 11.10 1.07
C ALA A 58 -5.33 11.08 -0.28
N GLU A 59 -6.07 12.14 -0.60
CA GLU A 59 -6.83 12.22 -1.86
C GLU A 59 -5.94 12.27 -3.11
N GLN A 60 -4.69 12.74 -3.00
CA GLN A 60 -3.75 12.78 -4.13
C GLN A 60 -3.43 11.41 -4.71
N ILE A 61 -3.68 10.30 -3.98
CA ILE A 61 -3.44 8.96 -4.52
C ILE A 61 -4.46 8.56 -5.61
N LEU A 62 -5.65 9.16 -5.62
CA LEU A 62 -6.78 8.72 -6.43
C LEU A 62 -6.49 8.67 -7.95
N PRO A 63 -5.85 9.67 -8.57
CA PRO A 63 -5.51 9.60 -9.99
C PRO A 63 -4.55 8.45 -10.31
N HIS A 64 -3.57 8.19 -9.44
CA HIS A 64 -2.58 7.14 -9.62
C HIS A 64 -3.20 5.74 -9.42
N ALA A 65 -3.94 5.56 -8.32
CA ALA A 65 -4.60 4.31 -8.00
C ALA A 65 -5.64 3.93 -9.06
N THR A 66 -6.39 4.90 -9.59
CA THR A 66 -7.38 4.65 -10.64
C THR A 66 -6.72 4.20 -11.95
N GLN A 67 -5.57 4.78 -12.32
CA GLN A 67 -4.82 4.34 -13.51
C GLN A 67 -4.38 2.88 -13.36
N VAL A 68 -3.85 2.51 -12.20
CA VAL A 68 -3.43 1.13 -11.91
C VAL A 68 -4.63 0.19 -11.90
N ALA A 69 -5.73 0.57 -11.24
CA ALA A 69 -6.94 -0.24 -11.19
C ALA A 69 -7.54 -0.48 -12.58
N LYS A 70 -7.57 0.53 -13.45
CA LYS A 70 -8.02 0.39 -14.84
C LYS A 70 -7.11 -0.54 -15.64
N ALA A 71 -5.79 -0.37 -15.53
CA ALA A 71 -4.82 -1.19 -16.24
C ALA A 71 -4.89 -2.68 -15.83
N LEU A 72 -5.28 -2.94 -14.58
CA LEU A 72 -5.36 -4.29 -14.01
C LEU A 72 -6.80 -4.85 -13.91
N GLY A 73 -7.83 -4.10 -14.35
CA GLY A 73 -9.22 -4.54 -14.27
C GLY A 73 -9.75 -4.75 -12.84
N LEU A 74 -9.32 -3.91 -11.89
CA LEU A 74 -9.61 -4.08 -10.46
C LEU A 74 -10.85 -3.28 -10.04
N ASN A 75 -11.65 -3.87 -9.14
CA ASN A 75 -12.68 -3.14 -8.41
C ASN A 75 -12.02 -2.23 -7.35
N VAL A 76 -12.38 -0.95 -7.33
CA VAL A 76 -11.85 0.00 -6.34
C VAL A 76 -12.81 0.11 -5.16
N ILE A 77 -12.28 -0.08 -3.95
CA ILE A 77 -13.00 0.07 -2.68
C ILE A 77 -12.35 1.22 -1.93
N LEU A 78 -13.09 2.30 -1.70
CA LEU A 78 -12.64 3.41 -0.86
C LEU A 78 -13.02 3.11 0.59
N VAL A 79 -12.06 3.21 1.50
CA VAL A 79 -12.28 3.00 2.94
C VAL A 79 -11.92 4.27 3.66
N ARG A 80 -12.86 4.79 4.45
CA ARG A 80 -12.61 5.92 5.34
C ARG A 80 -12.84 5.51 6.77
N SER A 81 -11.84 5.70 7.62
CA SER A 81 -12.03 5.69 9.06
C SER A 81 -12.61 7.04 9.46
N ASN A 82 -13.85 7.06 9.96
CA ASN A 82 -14.37 8.22 10.65
C ASN A 82 -14.03 8.05 12.14
N PRO A 83 -13.28 8.96 12.78
CA PRO A 83 -13.21 8.94 14.23
C PRO A 83 -14.64 9.11 14.77
N SER A 84 -15.05 8.27 15.70
CA SER A 84 -16.35 8.38 16.36
C SER A 84 -16.47 9.76 17.02
N ALA A 85 -17.63 10.39 16.92
CA ALA A 85 -17.89 11.75 17.42
C ALA A 85 -17.88 11.89 18.96
N ASP A 86 -17.43 10.87 19.67
CA ASP A 86 -17.36 10.83 21.14
C ASP A 86 -15.89 10.76 21.59
N GLU A 87 -15.24 11.93 21.65
CA GLU A 87 -14.22 12.32 22.63
C GLU A 87 -14.45 13.78 23.04
#